data_AF-R9PJS1-F1
#
_entry.id   AF-R9PJS1-F1
#
_cell.length_a   1.000
_cell.length_b   1.000
_cell.length_c   1.000
_cell.angle_alpha   90.00
_cell.angle_beta   90.00
_cell.angle_gamma   90.00
#
_symmetry.space_group_name_H-M   'P 1'
#
loop_
_entity.id
_entity.type
_entity.pdbx_description
1 polymer ?
#
loop_
_entity_poly.entity_id
_entity_poly.type
_entity_poly.pdbx_seq_one_letter_code
_entity_poly.pdbx_strand_id
1 'polypeptide(L)'
;MFSKQGSVAEIGFGIKNLSLKKTKAGGVFQLLLILLGAVVLFFNRRDSSQRVWARLPTLNDYQTRYPEKTEDANTIRCIHCDSDQTWEYGLESLMDHRRECVCLACGHRLWRKEQESLAIQ
;
A
#
# COMPACT_ATOMS: atom_id res chain seq x y z
N MET A 1 51.43 12.78 -48.14
CA MET A 1 50.85 12.77 -46.78
C MET A 1 49.47 12.17 -46.87
N PHE A 2 49.26 11.02 -46.22
CA PHE A 2 48.08 10.17 -46.40
C PHE A 2 46.84 10.73 -45.69
N SER A 3 45.77 10.80 -46.47
CA SER A 3 44.39 11.00 -46.07
C SER A 3 43.91 9.87 -45.15
N LYS A 4 43.27 10.22 -44.03
CA LYS A 4 42.37 9.32 -43.28
C LYS A 4 41.09 10.06 -42.98
N GLN A 5 40.13 9.96 -43.90
CA GLN A 5 38.73 10.22 -43.59
C GLN A 5 38.24 9.11 -42.67
N GLY A 6 37.74 9.49 -41.49
CA GLY A 6 37.12 8.58 -40.54
C GLY A 6 35.85 7.98 -41.13
N SER A 7 35.84 6.65 -41.22
CA SER A 7 34.66 5.86 -41.57
C SER A 7 33.66 5.94 -40.42
N VAL A 8 32.66 6.82 -40.52
CA VAL A 8 31.48 6.79 -39.66
C VAL A 8 30.62 5.61 -40.13
N ALA A 9 30.64 4.51 -39.39
CA ALA A 9 29.71 3.42 -39.60
C ALA A 9 28.31 3.89 -39.15
N GLU A 10 27.45 4.23 -40.11
CA GLU A 10 26.02 4.41 -39.84
C GLU A 10 25.46 3.08 -39.36
N ILE A 11 25.18 2.99 -38.06
CA ILE A 11 24.41 1.88 -37.49
C ILE A 11 22.95 2.13 -37.88
N GLY A 12 22.60 1.72 -39.10
CA GLY A 12 21.21 1.64 -39.54
C GLY A 12 20.50 0.58 -38.70
N PHE A 13 19.88 0.99 -37.59
CA PHE A 13 18.94 0.15 -36.85
C PHE A 13 17.65 0.04 -37.68
N GLY A 14 17.68 -0.85 -38.66
CA GLY A 14 16.52 -1.18 -39.47
C GLY A 14 15.45 -1.79 -38.58
N ILE A 15 14.46 -0.98 -38.17
CA ILE A 15 13.20 -1.47 -37.60
C ILE A 15 12.41 -2.06 -38.76
N LYS A 16 12.84 -3.22 -39.26
CA LYS A 16 12.11 -3.97 -40.27
C LYS A 16 10.87 -4.54 -39.60
N ASN A 17 9.74 -3.89 -39.87
CA ASN A 17 8.42 -4.49 -39.95
C ASN A 17 8.07 -5.45 -38.81
N LEU A 18 7.76 -4.91 -37.63
CA LEU A 18 6.83 -5.60 -36.72
C LEU A 18 5.42 -5.48 -37.32
N SER A 19 5.15 -6.29 -38.34
CA SER A 19 3.78 -6.50 -38.84
C SER A 19 3.02 -7.29 -37.77
N LEU A 20 2.52 -6.56 -36.77
CA LEU A 20 1.52 -7.03 -35.82
C LEU A 20 0.25 -7.33 -36.62
N LYS A 21 0.15 -8.55 -37.14
CA LYS A 21 -1.16 -9.12 -37.48
C LYS A 21 -1.95 -9.12 -36.17
N LYS A 22 -2.84 -8.13 -36.00
CA LYS A 22 -3.85 -8.09 -34.95
C LYS A 22 -4.79 -9.29 -35.17
N THR A 23 -4.36 -10.47 -34.74
CA THR A 23 -5.29 -11.57 -34.50
C THR A 23 -6.08 -11.17 -33.26
N LYS A 24 -7.42 -11.24 -33.34
CA LYS A 24 -8.32 -10.90 -32.22
C LYS A 24 -7.94 -11.66 -30.94
N ALA A 25 -7.35 -12.85 -31.08
CA ALA A 25 -6.80 -13.67 -30.00
C ALA A 25 -5.61 -13.02 -29.27
N GLY A 26 -4.72 -12.29 -29.96
CA GLY A 26 -3.60 -11.59 -29.33
C GLY A 26 -4.05 -10.43 -28.43
N GLY A 27 -5.11 -9.72 -28.84
CA GLY A 27 -5.72 -8.68 -28.01
C GLY A 27 -6.39 -9.25 -26.76
N VAL A 28 -7.14 -10.35 -26.89
CA VAL A 28 -7.77 -11.02 -25.75
C VAL A 28 -6.72 -11.59 -24.79
N PHE A 29 -5.68 -12.25 -25.31
CA PHE A 29 -4.60 -12.79 -24.48
C PHE A 29 -3.85 -11.68 -23.73
N GLN A 30 -3.56 -10.56 -24.41
CA GLN A 30 -2.92 -9.41 -23.77
C GLN A 30 -3.81 -8.77 -22.69
N LEU A 31 -5.13 -8.68 -22.92
CA LEU A 31 -6.10 -8.23 -21.89
C LEU A 31 -6.17 -9.19 -20.71
N LEU A 32 -6.15 -10.51 -20.94
CA LEU A 32 -6.14 -11.51 -19.88
C LEU A 32 -4.88 -11.40 -19.01
N LEU A 33 -3.70 -11.18 -19.61
CA LEU A 33 -2.47 -10.97 -18.85
C LEU A 33 -2.52 -9.69 -18.01
N ILE A 34 -3.08 -8.60 -18.55
CA ILE A 34 -3.26 -7.34 -17.80
C ILE A 34 -4.21 -7.55 -16.62
N LEU A 35 -5.34 -8.22 -16.85
CA LEU A 35 -6.30 -8.54 -15.78
C LEU A 35 -5.67 -9.43 -14.71
N LEU A 36 -4.95 -10.48 -15.09
CA LEU A 36 -4.25 -11.36 -14.16
C LEU A 36 -3.20 -10.57 -13.34
N GLY A 37 -2.42 -9.71 -13.99
CA GLY A 37 -1.47 -8.84 -13.33
C GLY A 37 -2.13 -7.90 -12.32
N ALA A 38 -3.24 -7.26 -12.70
CA ALA A 38 -4.01 -6.39 -11.81
C ALA A 38 -4.55 -7.13 -10.59
N VAL A 39 -5.07 -8.35 -10.77
CA VAL A 39 -5.55 -9.21 -9.68
C VAL A 39 -4.42 -9.57 -8.72
N VAL A 40 -3.27 -10.02 -9.22
CA VAL A 40 -2.10 -10.35 -8.39
C VAL A 40 -1.61 -9.13 -7.60
N LEU A 41 -1.53 -7.96 -8.26
CA LEU A 41 -1.16 -6.72 -7.59
C LEU A 41 -2.16 -6.32 -6.50
N PHE A 42 -3.46 -6.48 -6.76
CA PHE A 42 -4.50 -6.20 -5.78
C PHE A 42 -4.35 -7.07 -4.52
N PHE A 43 -4.20 -8.38 -4.69
CA PHE A 43 -4.00 -9.30 -3.57
C PHE A 43 -2.70 -9.04 -2.81
N ASN A 44 -1.59 -8.78 -3.51
CA ASN A 44 -0.31 -8.49 -2.85
C ASN A 44 -0.37 -7.19 -2.02
N ARG A 45 -1.06 -6.16 -2.53
CA ARG A 45 -1.30 -4.93 -1.77
C ARG A 45 -2.14 -5.18 -0.52
N ARG A 46 -3.22 -5.95 -0.64
CA ARG A 46 -4.08 -6.35 0.49
C ARG A 46 -3.30 -7.07 1.57
N ASP A 47 -2.51 -8.08 1.19
CA ASP A 47 -1.67 -8.83 2.13
C ASP A 47 -0.62 -7.94 2.81
N SER A 48 -0.02 -7.01 2.07
CA SER A 48 0.94 -6.07 2.63
C SER A 48 0.30 -5.15 3.66
N SER A 49 -0.87 -4.60 3.38
CA SER A 49 -1.62 -3.77 4.33
C SER A 49 -1.99 -4.56 5.58
N GLN A 50 -2.44 -5.81 5.43
CA GLN A 50 -2.73 -6.68 6.56
C GLN A 50 -1.49 -6.97 7.42
N ARG A 51 -0.32 -7.21 6.82
CA ARG A 51 0.93 -7.41 7.56
C ARG A 51 1.39 -6.16 8.29
N VAL A 52 1.19 -4.97 7.73
CA VAL A 52 1.49 -3.69 8.41
C VAL A 52 0.56 -3.53 9.60
N TRP A 53 -0.74 -3.76 9.41
CA TRP A 53 -1.73 -3.68 10.47
C TRP A 53 -1.45 -4.68 11.60
N ALA A 54 -1.11 -5.93 11.28
CA ALA A 54 -0.82 -6.97 12.26
C ALA A 54 0.43 -6.70 13.10
N ARG A 55 1.34 -5.84 12.63
CA ARG A 55 2.52 -5.40 13.40
C ARG A 55 2.22 -4.30 14.42
N LEU A 56 1.08 -3.62 14.29
CA LEU A 56 0.68 -2.61 15.26
C LEU A 56 0.31 -3.29 16.58
N PRO A 57 0.71 -2.71 17.73
CA PRO A 57 0.31 -3.21 19.03
C PRO A 57 -1.21 -3.10 19.19
N THR A 58 -1.81 -3.96 20.03
CA THR A 58 -3.19 -3.75 20.46
C THR A 58 -3.29 -2.54 21.40
N LEU A 59 -4.50 -2.03 21.62
CA LEU A 59 -4.73 -0.94 22.57
C LEU A 59 -4.16 -1.24 23.96
N ASN A 60 -4.41 -2.45 24.47
CA ASN A 60 -3.93 -2.88 25.78
C ASN A 60 -2.40 -2.99 25.82
N ASP A 61 -1.79 -3.57 24.77
CA ASP A 61 -0.33 -3.62 24.66
C ASP A 61 0.30 -2.22 24.61
N TYR A 62 -0.35 -1.27 23.93
CA TYR A 62 0.10 0.10 23.84
C TYR A 62 0.04 0.81 25.21
N GLN A 63 -1.07 0.66 25.94
CA GLN A 63 -1.23 1.21 27.29
C GLN A 63 -0.24 0.60 28.29
N THR A 64 0.00 -0.71 28.19
CA THR A 64 0.96 -1.42 29.03
C THR A 64 2.40 -0.97 28.74
N ARG A 65 2.72 -0.68 27.48
CA ARG A 65 4.07 -0.24 27.07
C ARG A 65 4.34 1.23 27.42
N TYR A 66 3.31 2.09 27.42
CA TYR A 66 3.43 3.53 27.66
C TYR A 66 2.39 4.02 28.69
N PRO A 67 2.50 3.58 29.95
CA PRO A 67 1.56 3.98 31.00
C PRO A 67 1.53 5.49 31.22
N GLU A 68 2.65 6.20 31.01
CA GLU A 68 2.77 7.65 31.15
C GLU A 68 1.95 8.46 30.12
N LYS A 69 1.56 7.81 29.02
CA LYS A 69 0.75 8.43 27.95
C LYS A 69 -0.74 8.17 28.11
N THR A 70 -1.13 7.43 29.14
CA THR A 70 -2.52 7.14 29.48
C THR A 70 -2.90 7.96 30.72
N GLU A 71 -3.59 9.09 30.53
CA GLU A 71 -4.06 9.90 31.67
C GLU A 71 -5.36 9.34 32.25
N ASP A 72 -6.30 8.97 31.38
CA ASP A 72 -7.60 8.40 31.75
C ASP A 72 -7.90 7.16 30.89
N ALA A 73 -8.87 6.35 31.32
CA ALA A 73 -9.31 5.16 30.59
C ALA A 73 -9.74 5.45 29.13
N ASN A 74 -10.06 6.71 28.80
CA ASN A 74 -10.54 7.12 27.48
C ASN A 74 -9.60 8.09 26.74
N THR A 75 -8.54 8.59 27.39
CA THR A 75 -7.66 9.61 26.81
C THR A 75 -6.24 9.07 26.71
N ILE A 76 -5.83 8.75 25.49
CA ILE A 76 -4.52 8.19 25.18
C ILE A 76 -3.76 9.17 24.31
N ARG A 77 -2.57 9.56 24.77
CA ARG A 77 -1.70 10.49 24.05
C ARG A 77 -0.79 9.77 23.06
N CYS A 78 -0.46 10.49 22.00
CA CYS A 78 0.51 10.05 21.02
C CYS A 78 1.93 10.02 21.62
N ILE A 79 2.63 8.89 21.50
CA ILE A 79 4.03 8.77 21.94
C ILE A 79 5.01 9.69 21.19
N HIS A 80 4.63 10.22 20.02
CA HIS A 80 5.50 11.03 19.17
C HIS A 80 5.30 12.53 19.35
N CYS A 81 4.09 12.99 19.68
CA CYS A 81 3.76 14.42 19.72
C CYS A 81 2.91 14.84 20.91
N ASP A 82 2.56 13.91 21.80
CA ASP A 82 1.76 14.15 23.00
C ASP A 82 0.35 14.70 22.79
N SER A 83 -0.12 14.79 21.54
CA SER A 83 -1.51 15.10 21.24
C SER A 83 -2.45 13.96 21.66
N ASP A 84 -3.61 14.34 22.16
CA ASP A 84 -4.77 13.50 22.48
C ASP A 84 -5.70 13.26 21.27
N GLN A 85 -5.47 13.98 20.17
CA GLN A 85 -6.31 13.87 18.97
C GLN A 85 -5.97 12.58 18.21
N THR A 86 -6.90 11.64 18.26
CA THR A 86 -6.80 10.35 17.58
C THR A 86 -7.99 10.11 16.67
N TRP A 87 -7.76 9.36 15.60
CA TRP A 87 -8.79 8.98 14.64
C TRP A 87 -8.68 7.50 14.30
N GLU A 88 -9.84 6.85 14.13
CA GLU A 88 -9.93 5.45 13.72
C GLU A 88 -10.19 5.34 12.22
N TYR A 89 -9.30 4.69 11.48
CA TYR A 89 -9.47 4.38 10.06
C TYR A 89 -9.71 2.88 9.86
N GLY A 90 -10.61 2.52 8.96
CA GLY A 90 -10.72 1.16 8.46
C GLY A 90 -9.60 0.85 7.47
N LEU A 91 -9.04 -0.36 7.52
CA LEU A 91 -7.85 -0.73 6.74
C LEU A 91 -8.06 -0.69 5.22
N GLU A 92 -9.22 -1.15 4.74
CA GLU A 92 -9.55 -1.16 3.30
C GLU A 92 -10.84 -0.40 2.96
N SER A 93 -11.75 -0.29 3.92
CA SER A 93 -13.07 0.32 3.74
C SER A 93 -13.55 0.90 5.06
N LEU A 94 -14.48 1.86 5.01
CA LEU A 94 -15.14 2.41 6.19
C LEU A 94 -15.91 1.34 6.99
N MET A 95 -16.30 0.24 6.34
CA MET A 95 -17.00 -0.90 6.93
C MET A 95 -16.06 -2.04 7.35
N ASP A 96 -14.74 -1.85 7.28
CA ASP A 96 -13.78 -2.85 7.74
C ASP A 96 -13.79 -2.92 9.29
N HIS A 97 -13.80 -4.14 9.82
CA HIS A 97 -13.69 -4.42 11.25
C HIS A 97 -12.26 -4.18 11.76
N ARG A 98 -11.28 -4.31 10.87
CA ARG A 98 -9.86 -4.05 11.15
C ARG A 98 -9.63 -2.55 11.13
N ARG A 99 -9.54 -1.96 12.32
CA ARG A 99 -9.31 -0.53 12.49
C ARG A 99 -7.89 -0.25 12.95
N GLU A 100 -7.32 0.84 12.47
CA GLU A 100 -6.09 1.40 12.97
C GLU A 100 -6.35 2.79 13.56
N CYS A 101 -5.75 3.05 14.72
CA CYS A 101 -5.80 4.34 15.38
C CYS A 101 -4.57 5.16 14.99
N VAL A 102 -4.81 6.38 14.52
CA VAL A 102 -3.79 7.30 14.02
C VAL A 102 -3.89 8.60 14.79
N CYS A 103 -2.76 9.22 15.09
CA CYS A 103 -2.75 10.57 15.64
C CYS A 103 -3.07 11.60 14.55
N LEU A 104 -4.02 12.49 14.78
CA LEU A 104 -4.38 13.54 13.82
C LEU A 104 -3.33 14.65 13.74
N ALA A 105 -2.59 14.90 14.82
CA ALA A 105 -1.57 15.95 14.84
C ALA A 105 -0.30 15.56 14.05
N CYS A 106 0.19 14.32 14.20
CA CYS A 106 1.43 13.88 13.57
C CYS A 106 1.26 12.80 12.48
N GLY A 107 0.05 12.28 12.28
CA GLY A 107 -0.24 11.26 11.28
C GLY A 107 0.33 9.86 11.56
N HIS A 108 0.91 9.63 12.75
CA HIS A 108 1.50 8.33 13.09
C HIS A 108 0.44 7.31 13.51
N ARG A 109 0.58 6.08 13.03
CA ARG A 109 -0.21 4.91 13.46
C ARG A 109 0.27 4.47 14.83
N LEU A 110 -0.67 4.31 15.76
CA LEU A 110 -0.36 4.05 17.17
C LEU A 110 -0.67 2.60 17.56
N TRP A 111 -1.92 2.19 17.41
CA TRP A 111 -2.38 0.84 17.75
C TRP A 111 -3.47 0.36 16.80
N ARG A 112 -3.73 -0.94 16.83
CA ARG A 112 -4.84 -1.58 16.13
C ARG A 112 -6.00 -1.88 17.06
N LYS A 113 -7.21 -1.90 16.49
CA LYS A 113 -8.45 -2.29 17.14
C LYS A 113 -9.23 -3.20 16.21
N GLU A 114 -9.74 -4.29 16.74
CA GLU A 114 -10.68 -5.14 16.04
C GLU A 114 -12.06 -4.80 16.59
N GLN A 115 -12.86 -4.11 15.78
CA GLN A 115 -14.22 -3.78 16.19
C GLN A 115 -15.09 -4.97 15.82
N GLU A 116 -15.58 -5.67 16.84
CA GLU A 116 -16.56 -6.74 16.67
C GLU A 116 -17.73 -6.13 15.92
N SER A 117 -17.96 -6.62 14.69
CA SER A 117 -18.96 -6.07 13.78
C SER A 117 -20.27 -5.97 14.53
N LEU A 118 -20.82 -4.76 14.63
CA LEU A 118 -22.08 -4.44 15.31
C LEU A 118 -23.04 -5.64 15.23
N ALA A 119 -23.18 -6.36 16.34
CA ALA A 119 -24.29 -7.28 16.50
C ALA A 119 -25.53 -6.39 16.43
N ILE A 120 -26.19 -6.41 15.27
CA ILE A 120 -27.52 -5.83 15.12
C ILE A 120 -28.41 -6.68 16.03
N GLN A 121 -28.69 -6.19 17.23
CA GLN A 121 -29.77 -6.66 18.09
C GLN A 121 -31.07 -6.04 17.64
#